data_AF-A0A7J6SDQ9-F1
#
_entry.id   AF-A0A7J6SDQ9-F1
#
_cell.length_a   1.000
_cell.length_b   1.000
_cell.length_c   1.000
_cell.angle_alpha   90.00
_cell.angle_beta   90.00
_cell.angle_gamma   90.00
#
_symmetry.space_group_name_H-M   'P 1'
#
loop_
_entity.id
_entity.type
_entity.pdbx_description
1 polymer ?
#
loop_
_entity_poly.entity_id
_entity_poly.type
_entity_poly.pdbx_seq_one_letter_code
_entity_poly.pdbx_strand_id
1 'polypeptide(L)'
;LLTTPNGDVNGVQYTTRKGDVVEEYGPVILATGGFGADFSESGILAKVRPDLLKLSTTNGEHCTGDGIKMGQEIGAQTVDLDFVQVHPTGLVNPKDPDSKVKFLAAEALRGVGGILLDSNGKRFVNELHRRDYVSNTMFKNKAPFRLVLNSKSAQEIHWHCEHYKGRGVMK
;
A
#
# COMPACT_ATOMS: atom_id res chain seq x y z
N LEU A 1 -21.70 12.42 3.48
CA LEU A 1 -22.00 12.63 4.91
C LEU A 1 -23.29 13.43 5.00
N LEU A 2 -24.17 13.13 5.96
CA LEU A 2 -25.39 13.92 6.17
C LEU A 2 -25.06 15.10 7.08
N THR A 3 -25.47 16.31 6.68
CA THR A 3 -25.16 17.55 7.40
C THR A 3 -26.42 18.34 7.73
N THR A 4 -26.43 19.00 8.87
CA THR A 4 -27.46 19.98 9.25
C THR A 4 -27.31 21.26 8.41
N PRO A 5 -28.30 22.17 8.41
CA PRO A 5 -28.17 23.49 7.76
C PRO A 5 -26.99 24.34 8.28
N ASN A 6 -26.51 24.06 9.49
CA ASN A 6 -25.36 24.75 10.09
C ASN A 6 -24.02 24.11 9.69
N GLY A 7 -24.04 23.00 8.93
CA GLY A 7 -22.85 22.27 8.49
C GLY A 7 -22.39 21.15 9.42
N ASP A 8 -23.10 20.90 10.53
CA ASP A 8 -22.74 19.83 11.46
C ASP A 8 -23.05 18.44 10.86
N VAL A 9 -22.12 17.50 10.94
CA VAL A 9 -22.38 16.11 10.55
C VAL A 9 -23.27 15.45 11.59
N ASN A 10 -24.43 14.94 11.17
CA ASN A 10 -25.39 14.26 12.05
C ASN A 10 -25.79 12.86 11.57
N GLY A 11 -25.12 12.33 10.56
CA GLY A 11 -25.38 10.99 10.05
C GLY A 11 -24.59 10.63 8.80
N VAL A 12 -24.86 9.44 8.28
CA VAL A 12 -24.24 8.89 7.08
C VAL A 12 -25.30 8.23 6.20
N GLN A 13 -25.17 8.43 4.89
CA GLN A 13 -25.88 7.66 3.88
C GLN A 13 -24.91 6.64 3.28
N TYR A 14 -25.33 5.39 3.15
CA TYR A 14 -24.51 4.33 2.55
C TYR A 14 -25.35 3.36 1.72
N THR A 15 -24.68 2.65 0.81
CA THR A 15 -25.31 1.61 -0.01
C THR A 15 -25.01 0.24 0.59
N THR A 16 -26.06 -0.56 0.84
CA THR A 16 -25.90 -1.93 1.31
C THR A 16 -25.43 -2.84 0.18
N ARG A 17 -24.99 -4.06 0.51
CA ARG A 17 -24.65 -5.07 -0.51
C ARG A 17 -25.82 -5.43 -1.45
N LYS A 18 -27.07 -5.18 -1.06
CA LYS A 18 -28.26 -5.43 -1.86
C LYS A 18 -28.60 -4.25 -2.81
N GLY A 19 -27.89 -3.14 -2.69
CA GLY A 19 -28.14 -1.92 -3.46
C GLY A 19 -29.07 -0.92 -2.78
N ASP A 20 -29.57 -1.24 -1.58
CA ASP A 20 -30.43 -0.32 -0.82
C ASP A 20 -29.62 0.88 -0.34
N VAL A 21 -30.21 2.08 -0.46
CA VAL A 21 -29.67 3.30 0.14
C VAL A 21 -30.26 3.46 1.53
N VAL A 22 -29.40 3.53 2.54
CA VAL A 22 -29.79 3.63 3.95
C VAL A 22 -29.16 4.86 4.55
N GLU A 23 -29.92 5.54 5.41
CA GLU A 23 -29.45 6.65 6.22
C GLU A 23 -29.46 6.25 7.69
N GLU A 24 -28.37 6.54 8.38
CA GLU A 24 -28.22 6.34 9.82
C GLU A 24 -27.79 7.66 10.47
N TYR A 25 -28.50 8.05 11.53
CA TYR A 25 -28.29 9.32 12.21
C TYR A 25 -27.53 9.12 13.52
N GLY A 26 -26.55 9.98 13.77
CA GLY A 26 -25.69 9.94 14.95
C GLY A 26 -24.26 10.40 14.65
N PRO A 27 -23.35 10.28 15.64
CA PRO A 27 -21.94 10.56 15.44
C PRO A 27 -21.33 9.66 14.36
N VAL A 28 -20.52 10.23 13.46
CA VAL A 28 -19.85 9.50 12.38
C VAL A 28 -18.35 9.46 12.63
N ILE A 29 -17.77 8.26 12.55
CA ILE A 29 -16.32 8.04 12.61
C ILE A 29 -15.86 7.50 11.26
N LEU A 30 -14.98 8.25 10.58
CA LEU A 30 -14.35 7.80 9.34
C LEU A 30 -13.12 6.93 9.66
N ALA A 31 -13.26 5.62 9.46
CA ALA A 31 -12.19 4.63 9.61
C ALA A 31 -11.95 3.84 8.30
N THR A 32 -12.00 4.54 7.17
CA THR A 32 -12.13 3.95 5.83
C THR A 32 -10.80 3.59 5.14
N GLY A 33 -9.67 3.71 5.83
CA GLY A 33 -8.34 3.45 5.25
C GLY A 33 -7.87 4.55 4.29
N GLY A 34 -6.91 4.20 3.43
CA GLY A 34 -6.21 5.14 2.54
C GLY A 34 -6.71 5.13 1.09
N PHE A 35 -5.92 5.73 0.19
CA PHE A 35 -6.23 5.93 -1.23
C PHE A 35 -5.21 5.29 -2.20
N GLY A 36 -4.30 4.45 -1.69
CA GLY A 36 -3.18 3.88 -2.45
C GLY A 36 -3.54 2.76 -3.44
N ALA A 37 -4.82 2.44 -3.61
CA ALA A 37 -5.32 1.51 -4.63
C ALA A 37 -6.18 2.20 -5.71
N ASP A 38 -6.43 3.51 -5.60
CA ASP A 38 -7.17 4.26 -6.61
C ASP A 38 -6.26 4.65 -7.78
N PHE A 39 -6.38 3.90 -8.87
CA PHE A 39 -5.64 4.16 -10.12
C PHE A 39 -6.46 4.95 -11.15
N SER A 40 -7.65 5.44 -10.78
CA SER A 40 -8.45 6.28 -11.67
C SER A 40 -7.80 7.66 -11.85
N GLU A 41 -8.02 8.28 -13.00
CA GLU A 41 -7.51 9.63 -13.29
C GLU A 41 -8.08 10.70 -12.34
N SER A 42 -9.28 10.47 -11.80
CA SER A 42 -9.93 11.36 -10.83
C SER A 42 -9.54 11.07 -9.38
N GLY A 43 -8.80 9.99 -9.13
CA GLY A 43 -8.37 9.54 -7.81
C GLY A 43 -7.42 10.51 -7.12
N ILE A 44 -7.35 10.43 -5.79
CA ILE A 44 -6.45 11.28 -5.00
C ILE A 44 -4.99 11.07 -5.42
N LEU A 45 -4.59 9.81 -5.61
CA LEU A 45 -3.23 9.46 -6.02
C LEU A 45 -2.84 10.12 -7.35
N ALA A 46 -3.74 10.10 -8.35
CA ALA A 46 -3.51 10.73 -9.64
C ALA A 46 -3.32 12.25 -9.54
N LYS A 47 -4.03 12.91 -8.61
CA LYS A 47 -3.94 14.35 -8.40
C LYS A 47 -2.65 14.77 -7.69
N VAL A 48 -2.24 14.02 -6.66
CA VAL A 48 -1.14 14.44 -5.76
C VAL A 48 0.21 13.81 -6.12
N ARG A 49 0.21 12.60 -6.67
CA ARG A 49 1.40 11.82 -7.03
C ARG A 49 1.20 11.00 -8.31
N PRO A 50 0.92 11.65 -9.46
CA PRO A 50 0.70 10.96 -10.74
C PRO A 50 1.90 10.09 -11.16
N ASP A 51 3.11 10.45 -10.72
CA ASP A 51 4.35 9.69 -10.97
C ASP A 51 4.31 8.27 -10.40
N LEU A 52 3.48 8.03 -9.38
CA LEU A 52 3.33 6.73 -8.72
C LEU A 52 2.26 5.83 -9.37
N LEU A 53 1.39 6.34 -10.25
CA LEU A 53 0.32 5.56 -10.87
C LEU A 53 0.82 4.34 -11.64
N LYS A 54 2.05 4.38 -12.15
CA LYS A 54 2.70 3.25 -12.85
C LYS A 54 3.11 2.10 -11.91
N LEU A 55 3.29 2.37 -10.61
CA LEU A 55 3.72 1.35 -9.66
C LEU A 55 2.59 0.39 -9.30
N SER A 56 2.94 -0.81 -8.84
CA SER A 56 1.99 -1.71 -8.19
C SER A 56 1.67 -1.24 -6.76
N THR A 57 0.62 -1.79 -6.17
CA THR A 57 0.20 -1.52 -4.78
C THR A 57 0.19 -2.81 -3.95
N THR A 58 0.30 -2.68 -2.63
CA THR A 58 0.04 -3.78 -1.69
C THR A 58 -1.30 -3.63 -0.99
N ASN A 59 -2.04 -2.56 -1.29
CA ASN A 59 -3.35 -2.29 -0.73
C ASN A 59 -4.40 -3.21 -1.35
N GLY A 60 -5.48 -3.47 -0.61
CA GLY A 60 -6.68 -4.05 -1.20
C GLY A 60 -7.38 -3.04 -2.12
N GLU A 61 -8.20 -3.54 -3.04
CA GLU A 61 -8.94 -2.73 -4.01
C GLU A 61 -9.88 -1.68 -3.38
N HIS A 62 -10.24 -1.87 -2.11
CA HIS A 62 -11.09 -0.96 -1.34
C HIS A 62 -10.37 0.30 -0.83
N CYS A 63 -9.03 0.39 -0.96
CA CYS A 63 -8.28 1.56 -0.49
C CYS A 63 -8.33 2.70 -1.51
N THR A 64 -9.53 3.27 -1.74
CA THR A 64 -9.81 4.28 -2.77
C THR A 64 -9.96 5.71 -2.25
N GLY A 65 -9.80 5.91 -0.93
CA GLY A 65 -9.84 7.23 -0.30
C GLY A 65 -11.24 7.81 -0.10
N ASP A 66 -12.26 6.97 -0.07
CA ASP A 66 -13.67 7.42 -0.06
C ASP A 66 -13.99 8.31 1.14
N GLY A 67 -13.52 7.96 2.35
CA GLY A 67 -13.69 8.82 3.53
C GLY A 67 -13.01 10.18 3.41
N ILE A 68 -11.84 10.24 2.78
CA ILE A 68 -11.13 11.51 2.53
C ILE A 68 -11.96 12.37 1.57
N LYS A 69 -12.44 11.78 0.46
CA LYS A 69 -13.27 12.47 -0.53
C LYS A 69 -14.57 13.00 0.10
N MET A 70 -15.28 12.15 0.86
CA MET A 70 -16.50 12.53 1.59
C MET A 70 -16.26 13.67 2.59
N GLY A 71 -15.12 13.69 3.28
CA GLY A 71 -14.74 14.78 4.18
C GLY A 71 -14.51 16.08 3.41
N GLN A 72 -13.73 16.03 2.33
CA GLN A 72 -13.45 17.20 1.49
C GLN A 72 -14.72 17.81 0.89
N GLU A 73 -15.69 16.97 0.48
CA GLU A 73 -16.99 17.41 -0.05
C GLU A 73 -17.80 18.28 0.93
N ILE A 74 -17.64 18.06 2.24
CA ILE A 74 -18.28 18.87 3.29
C ILE A 74 -17.34 19.95 3.88
N GLY A 75 -16.22 20.23 3.21
CA GLY A 75 -15.29 21.29 3.61
C GLY A 75 -14.20 20.89 4.61
N ALA A 76 -14.03 19.60 4.90
CA ALA A 76 -12.91 19.17 5.73
C ALA A 76 -11.58 19.42 5.03
N GLN A 77 -10.61 19.95 5.78
CA GLN A 77 -9.25 20.14 5.29
C GLN A 77 -8.49 18.81 5.33
N THR A 78 -7.52 18.66 4.42
CA THR A 78 -6.58 17.55 4.39
C THR A 78 -5.17 18.06 4.61
N VAL A 79 -4.30 17.18 5.10
CA VAL A 79 -2.87 17.45 5.27
C VAL A 79 -2.09 16.31 4.63
N ASP A 80 -0.93 16.64 4.06
CA ASP A 80 0.08 15.69 3.63
C ASP A 80 -0.38 14.60 2.63
N LEU A 81 -1.39 14.87 1.80
CA LEU A 81 -1.88 13.89 0.80
C LEU A 81 -0.81 13.50 -0.24
N ASP A 82 0.18 14.35 -0.47
CA ASP A 82 1.30 14.11 -1.37
C ASP A 82 2.40 13.20 -0.77
N PHE A 83 2.38 12.97 0.55
CA PHE A 83 3.30 12.08 1.26
C PHE A 83 2.89 10.60 1.14
N VAL A 84 2.92 10.10 -0.09
CA VAL A 84 2.64 8.69 -0.40
C VAL A 84 3.90 7.83 -0.26
N GLN A 85 3.86 6.86 0.66
CA GLN A 85 4.97 5.95 0.90
C GLN A 85 5.02 4.81 -0.14
N VAL A 86 6.16 4.67 -0.81
CA VAL A 86 6.45 3.51 -1.68
C VAL A 86 7.24 2.48 -0.88
N HIS A 87 6.67 1.29 -0.67
CA HIS A 87 7.35 0.20 0.02
C HIS A 87 8.33 -0.53 -0.94
N PRO A 88 9.59 -0.78 -0.54
CA PRO A 88 10.61 -1.31 -1.46
C PRO A 88 10.40 -2.77 -1.88
N THR A 89 9.75 -3.58 -1.04
CA THR A 89 9.71 -5.05 -1.20
C THR A 89 8.31 -5.60 -1.43
N GLY A 90 7.65 -5.20 -2.52
CA GLY A 90 6.50 -5.94 -3.06
C GLY A 90 6.97 -7.18 -3.82
N LEU A 91 6.46 -8.36 -3.48
CA LEU A 91 6.86 -9.63 -4.07
C LEU A 91 6.25 -9.80 -5.46
N VAL A 92 7.10 -10.05 -6.45
CA VAL A 92 6.71 -10.41 -7.80
C VAL A 92 6.37 -11.90 -7.82
N ASN A 93 5.13 -12.24 -8.16
CA ASN A 93 4.74 -13.63 -8.39
C ASN A 93 5.24 -14.06 -9.78
N PRO A 94 6.09 -15.10 -9.91
CA PRO A 94 6.56 -15.55 -11.22
C PRO A 94 5.44 -15.99 -12.17
N LYS A 95 4.28 -16.38 -11.64
CA LYS A 95 3.10 -16.76 -12.44
C LYS A 95 2.26 -15.56 -12.91
N ASP A 96 2.42 -14.41 -12.27
CA ASP A 96 1.73 -13.15 -12.60
C ASP A 96 2.66 -11.95 -12.26
N PRO A 97 3.72 -11.77 -13.07
CA PRO A 97 4.76 -10.78 -12.77
C PRO A 97 4.26 -9.34 -12.88
N ASP A 98 3.23 -9.09 -13.69
CA ASP A 98 2.70 -7.75 -13.99
C ASP A 98 1.49 -7.37 -13.12
N SER A 99 1.05 -8.26 -12.23
CA SER A 99 -0.04 -8.01 -11.28
C SER A 99 0.02 -6.61 -10.65
N LYS A 100 -1.08 -5.86 -10.70
CA LYS A 100 -1.12 -4.53 -10.09
C LYS A 100 -1.07 -4.59 -8.56
N VAL A 101 -1.54 -5.69 -7.97
CA VAL A 101 -1.51 -5.95 -6.53
C VAL A 101 -0.39 -6.93 -6.22
N LYS A 102 0.51 -6.56 -5.30
CA LYS A 102 1.63 -7.42 -4.86
C LYS A 102 1.44 -7.85 -3.42
N PHE A 103 1.86 -9.08 -3.12
CA PHE A 103 2.06 -9.49 -1.73
C PHE A 103 3.24 -8.74 -1.14
N LEU A 104 3.07 -8.21 0.06
CA LEU A 104 4.15 -7.51 0.75
C LEU A 104 5.16 -8.53 1.30
N ALA A 105 6.44 -8.40 0.91
CA ALA A 105 7.52 -9.00 1.67
C ALA A 105 7.69 -8.16 2.95
N ALA A 106 7.40 -8.76 4.10
CA ALA A 106 7.47 -8.09 5.38
C ALA A 106 8.85 -7.48 5.58
N GLU A 107 8.88 -6.25 6.09
CA GLU A 107 10.13 -5.55 6.45
C GLU A 107 10.97 -6.36 7.45
N ALA A 108 10.30 -7.19 8.26
CA ALA A 108 10.94 -8.15 9.16
C ALA A 108 11.91 -9.11 8.46
N LEU A 109 11.69 -9.48 7.18
CA LEU A 109 12.64 -10.30 6.42
C LEU A 109 14.01 -9.62 6.30
N ARG A 110 14.04 -8.29 6.10
CA ARG A 110 15.28 -7.50 6.12
C ARG A 110 15.80 -7.38 7.55
N GLY A 111 14.89 -7.15 8.51
CA GLY A 111 15.21 -7.04 9.95
C GLY A 111 15.98 -8.23 10.52
N VAL A 112 15.63 -9.47 10.12
CA VAL A 112 16.31 -10.69 10.58
C VAL A 112 17.63 -10.98 9.84
N GLY A 113 18.07 -10.12 8.92
CA GLY A 113 19.32 -10.29 8.17
C GLY A 113 19.16 -10.56 6.68
N GLY A 114 17.95 -10.43 6.13
CA GLY A 114 17.74 -10.50 4.69
C GLY A 114 18.41 -9.35 3.94
N ILE A 115 19.09 -9.67 2.84
CA ILE A 115 19.83 -8.69 2.02
C ILE A 115 19.15 -8.45 0.68
N LEU A 116 19.36 -7.26 0.12
CA LEU A 116 18.87 -6.90 -1.21
C LEU A 116 20.00 -6.94 -2.23
N LEU A 117 19.81 -7.72 -3.29
CA LEU A 117 20.73 -7.84 -4.41
C LEU A 117 20.14 -7.23 -5.69
N ASP A 118 20.98 -6.58 -6.49
CA ASP A 118 20.64 -6.07 -7.82
C ASP A 118 20.63 -7.17 -8.90
N SER A 119 20.47 -6.77 -10.16
CA SER A 119 20.52 -7.69 -11.31
C SER A 119 21.84 -8.46 -11.42
N ASN A 120 22.94 -7.90 -10.92
CA ASN A 120 24.28 -8.47 -10.97
C ASN A 120 24.62 -9.33 -9.74
N GLY A 121 23.67 -9.48 -8.80
CA GLY A 121 23.88 -10.22 -7.56
C GLY A 121 24.71 -9.45 -6.52
N LYS A 122 24.84 -8.12 -6.64
CA LYS A 122 25.57 -7.29 -5.69
C LYS A 122 24.62 -6.60 -4.72
N ARG A 123 25.03 -6.49 -3.45
CA ARG A 123 24.37 -5.60 -2.48
C ARG A 123 24.55 -4.16 -2.90
N PHE A 124 23.50 -3.36 -2.82
CA PHE A 124 23.48 -2.00 -3.33
C PHE A 124 22.90 -0.96 -2.35
N VAL A 125 22.40 -1.41 -1.18
CA VAL A 125 21.75 -0.53 -0.20
C VAL A 125 21.91 -1.11 1.21
N ASN A 126 21.88 -0.23 2.23
CA ASN A 126 21.63 -0.67 3.60
C ASN A 126 20.12 -0.88 3.79
N GLU A 127 19.75 -2.15 3.98
CA GLU A 127 18.38 -2.66 3.95
C GLU A 127 17.52 -2.15 5.12
N LEU A 128 18.13 -1.61 6.17
CA LEU A 128 17.44 -1.12 7.37
C LEU A 128 17.23 0.40 7.40
N HIS A 129 17.56 1.12 6.32
CA HIS A 129 17.14 2.51 6.19
C HIS A 129 15.64 2.63 5.96
N ARG A 130 15.15 3.88 6.06
CA ARG A 130 13.76 4.24 5.77
C ARG A 130 13.36 3.82 4.34
N ARG A 131 12.08 3.55 4.15
CA ARG A 131 11.51 3.03 2.90
C ARG A 131 11.74 3.95 1.70
N ASP A 132 11.64 5.25 1.89
CA ASP A 132 11.96 6.25 0.87
C ASP A 132 13.42 6.13 0.39
N TYR A 133 14.38 6.00 1.30
CA TYR A 133 15.78 5.79 0.96
C TYR A 133 15.99 4.49 0.17
N VAL A 134 15.43 3.38 0.65
CA VAL A 134 15.60 2.07 0.00
C VAL A 134 14.95 2.06 -1.39
N SER A 135 13.70 2.51 -1.51
CA SER A 135 12.97 2.61 -2.78
C SER A 135 13.68 3.54 -3.78
N ASN A 136 14.17 4.70 -3.35
CA ASN A 136 14.94 5.61 -4.21
C ASN A 136 16.28 5.01 -4.66
N THR A 137 16.93 4.20 -3.82
CA THR A 137 18.16 3.50 -4.20
C THR A 137 17.85 2.39 -5.21
N MET A 138 16.71 1.71 -5.08
CA MET A 138 16.23 0.74 -6.07
C MET A 138 15.96 1.40 -7.43
N PHE A 139 15.30 2.57 -7.47
CA PHE A 139 15.08 3.29 -8.74
C PHE A 139 16.37 3.70 -9.46
N LYS A 140 17.48 3.84 -8.73
CA LYS A 140 18.82 4.14 -9.28
C LYS A 140 19.62 2.90 -9.69
N ASN A 141 19.10 1.69 -9.42
CA ASN A 141 19.76 0.43 -9.68
C ASN A 141 18.98 -0.42 -10.69
N LYS A 142 19.62 -1.52 -11.13
CA LYS A 142 19.08 -2.39 -12.17
C LYS A 142 18.34 -3.59 -11.58
N ALA A 143 17.06 -3.71 -11.92
CA ALA A 143 16.22 -4.88 -11.66
C ALA A 143 16.64 -6.08 -12.55
N PRO A 144 16.30 -7.34 -12.20
CA PRO A 144 15.47 -7.75 -11.07
C PRO A 144 16.21 -7.64 -9.74
N PHE A 145 15.47 -7.21 -8.70
CA PHE A 145 15.94 -7.20 -7.33
C PHE A 145 15.61 -8.52 -6.64
N ARG A 146 16.49 -8.97 -5.74
CA ARG A 146 16.31 -10.21 -4.99
C ARG A 146 16.48 -9.94 -3.50
N LEU A 147 15.48 -10.33 -2.72
CA LEU A 147 15.58 -10.41 -1.26
C LEU A 147 16.04 -11.83 -0.89
N VAL A 148 17.20 -11.93 -0.27
CA VAL A 148 17.85 -13.21 0.03
C VAL A 148 18.04 -13.36 1.53
N LEU A 149 17.67 -14.51 2.08
CA LEU A 149 17.92 -14.87 3.47
C LEU A 149 18.93 -16.02 3.53
N ASN A 150 19.84 -15.97 4.51
CA ASN A 150 20.62 -17.15 4.87
C ASN A 150 19.79 -18.08 5.77
N SER A 151 20.29 -19.30 6.02
CA SER A 151 19.58 -20.31 6.80
C SER A 151 19.23 -19.84 8.22
N LYS A 152 20.11 -19.06 8.87
CA LYS A 152 19.84 -18.51 10.20
C LYS A 152 18.65 -17.56 10.19
N SER A 153 18.66 -16.57 9.28
CA SER A 153 17.59 -15.57 9.14
C SER A 153 16.27 -16.23 8.76
N ALA A 154 16.31 -17.22 7.86
CA ALA A 154 15.13 -17.97 7.45
C ALA A 154 14.52 -18.81 8.59
N GLN A 155 15.34 -19.34 9.51
CA GLN A 155 14.86 -20.03 10.71
C GLN A 155 14.20 -19.06 11.69
N GLU A 156 14.78 -17.87 11.91
CA GLU A 156 14.22 -16.85 12.80
C GLU A 156 12.83 -16.37 12.35
N ILE A 157 12.56 -16.39 11.03
CA ILE A 157 11.30 -15.95 10.44
C ILE A 157 10.54 -17.07 9.70
N HIS A 158 10.72 -18.32 10.14
CA HIS A 158 10.27 -19.53 9.42
C HIS A 158 8.82 -19.47 8.93
N TRP A 159 7.89 -19.01 9.76
CA TRP A 159 6.47 -18.92 9.37
C TRP A 159 6.25 -18.04 8.14
N HIS A 160 6.95 -16.91 8.03
CA HIS A 160 6.86 -16.04 6.85
C HIS A 160 7.43 -16.75 5.62
N CYS A 161 8.57 -17.45 5.77
CA CYS A 161 9.16 -18.21 4.68
C CYS A 161 8.19 -19.28 4.15
N GLU A 162 7.56 -20.07 5.03
CA GLU A 162 6.58 -21.08 4.62
C GLU A 162 5.32 -20.45 4.02
N HIS A 163 4.86 -19.33 4.57
CA HIS A 163 3.74 -18.57 4.00
C HIS A 163 4.03 -18.10 2.57
N TYR A 164 5.22 -17.56 2.32
CA TYR A 164 5.62 -17.08 1.00
C TYR A 164 5.90 -18.22 0.01
N LYS A 165 6.47 -19.34 0.47
CA LYS A 165 6.61 -20.56 -0.35
C LYS A 165 5.25 -21.13 -0.74
N GLY A 166 4.30 -21.22 0.19
CA GLY A 166 2.93 -21.68 -0.08
C GLY A 166 2.20 -20.83 -1.11
N ARG A 167 2.57 -19.55 -1.24
CA ARG A 167 2.07 -18.63 -2.29
C ARG A 167 2.88 -18.65 -3.59
N GLY A 168 3.97 -19.40 -3.65
CA GLY A 168 4.85 -19.50 -4.83
C GLY A 168 5.69 -18.24 -5.10
N VAL A 169 5.88 -17.37 -4.10
CA VAL A 169 6.64 -16.11 -4.22
C VAL A 169 8.00 -16.14 -3.53
N MET A 170 8.36 -17.28 -2.94
CA MET A 170 9.68 -17.56 -2.35
C MET A 170 10.09 -18.99 -2.72
N LYS A 171 11.40 -19.22 -2.81
CA LYS A 171 12.02 -20.54 -3.01
C LYS A 171 12.83 -20.90 -1.77
#